data_AF-A0A1Q3BL41-F1
#
_entry.id   AF-A0A1Q3BL41-F1
#
_cell.length_a   1.000
_cell.length_b   1.000
_cell.length_c   1.000
_cell.angle_alpha   90.00
_cell.angle_beta   90.00
_cell.angle_gamma   90.00
#
_symmetry.space_group_name_H-M   'P 1'
#
loop_
_entity.id
_entity.type
_entity.pdbx_description
1 polymer ?
#
loop_
_entity_poly.entity_id
_entity_poly.type
_entity_poly.pdbx_seq_one_letter_code
_entity_poly.pdbx_strand_id
1 'polypeptide(L)'
;MAGQHHSDPAQPITNILDDPNYLRWSSVMKSFLKGRKLWRIVTGDKPAPVKRQDETDYSFADRLEYWDSANHRILTWFTNTYVPSVNMHFNRFDLVKEAWDFLTSRYTFADLAHQYQLLSTFNHLHQESGQSIDEF
;
A
#
# COMPACT_ATOMS: atom_id res chain seq x y z
N MET A 1 19.36 4.95 -26.58
CA MET A 1 17.94 4.62 -26.84
C MET A 1 17.29 4.28 -25.53
N ALA A 2 16.48 5.17 -24.96
CA ALA A 2 15.72 4.91 -23.74
C ALA A 2 14.37 4.32 -24.14
N GLY A 3 14.17 3.03 -23.90
CA GLY A 3 12.89 2.37 -24.11
C GLY A 3 11.87 2.88 -23.10
N GLN A 4 10.89 3.63 -23.57
CA GLN A 4 9.70 3.96 -22.79
C GLN A 4 8.93 2.65 -22.57
N HIS A 5 8.97 2.12 -21.36
CA HIS A 5 8.05 1.09 -20.91
C HIS A 5 6.66 1.70 -20.81
N HIS A 6 5.92 1.68 -21.93
CA HIS A 6 4.48 1.79 -21.89
C HIS A 6 3.95 0.52 -21.22
N SER A 7 3.59 0.63 -19.94
CA SER A 7 2.94 -0.44 -19.19
C SER A 7 1.58 -0.72 -19.83
N ASP A 8 1.47 -1.85 -20.52
CA ASP A 8 0.22 -2.37 -21.09
C ASP A 8 -0.84 -2.49 -19.97
N PRO A 9 -2.04 -1.89 -20.13
CA PRO A 9 -3.12 -2.00 -19.16
C PRO A 9 -3.64 -3.44 -18.96
N ALA A 10 -3.18 -4.42 -19.73
CA ALA A 10 -3.49 -5.84 -19.56
C ALA A 10 -2.44 -6.62 -18.74
N GLN A 11 -1.23 -6.07 -18.53
CA GLN A 11 -0.20 -6.83 -17.81
C GLN A 11 -0.58 -7.04 -16.34
N PRO A 12 -0.49 -8.29 -15.82
CA PRO A 12 -0.68 -8.58 -14.41
C PRO A 12 0.45 -7.94 -13.60
N ILE A 13 0.14 -7.48 -12.39
CA ILE A 13 1.16 -6.98 -11.47
C ILE A 13 1.98 -8.18 -10.94
N THR A 14 3.29 -8.13 -11.14
CA THR A 14 4.22 -9.22 -10.77
C THR A 14 5.14 -8.86 -9.60
N ASN A 15 5.13 -7.61 -9.14
CA ASN A 15 5.91 -7.21 -7.97
C ASN A 15 5.26 -7.74 -6.71
N ILE A 16 5.96 -8.62 -6.01
CA ILE A 16 5.55 -9.16 -4.71
C ILE A 16 6.12 -8.25 -3.62
N LEU A 17 5.29 -7.79 -2.70
CA LEU A 17 5.68 -7.05 -1.50
C LEU A 17 6.35 -8.01 -0.52
N ASP A 18 7.59 -7.72 -0.13
CA ASP A 18 8.43 -8.56 0.73
C ASP A 18 8.98 -7.81 1.96
N ASP A 19 8.34 -6.69 2.32
CA ASP A 19 8.72 -5.70 3.35
C ASP A 19 9.68 -4.57 2.88
N PRO A 20 10.97 -4.82 2.55
CA PRO A 20 11.91 -3.75 2.18
C PRO A 20 11.53 -2.99 0.91
N ASN A 21 10.74 -3.61 0.02
CA ASN A 21 10.42 -3.04 -1.27
C ASN A 21 9.12 -2.22 -1.30
N TYR A 22 8.53 -1.89 -0.15
CA TYR A 22 7.24 -1.21 -0.04
C TYR A 22 7.10 0.03 -0.94
N LEU A 23 8.11 0.92 -0.97
CA LEU A 23 8.07 2.13 -1.80
C LEU A 23 7.96 1.82 -3.30
N ARG A 24 8.68 0.79 -3.76
CA ARG A 24 8.63 0.34 -5.15
C ARG A 24 7.29 -0.33 -5.45
N TRP A 25 6.87 -1.26 -4.60
CA TRP A 25 5.60 -1.98 -4.75
C TRP A 25 4.41 -1.01 -4.77
N SER A 26 4.35 -0.08 -3.81
CA SER A 26 3.25 0.90 -3.68
C SER A 26 3.16 1.81 -4.90
N SER A 27 4.30 2.23 -5.46
CA SER A 27 4.36 3.03 -6.69
C SER A 27 3.85 2.26 -7.92
N VAL A 28 4.26 0.99 -8.06
CA VAL A 28 3.80 0.12 -9.16
C VAL A 28 2.31 -0.17 -9.03
N MET A 29 1.83 -0.53 -7.84
CA MET A 29 0.42 -0.79 -7.56
C MET A 29 -0.45 0.44 -7.82
N LYS A 30 0.00 1.62 -7.35
CA LYS A 30 -0.69 2.90 -7.62
C LYS A 30 -0.80 3.17 -9.11
N SER A 31 0.26 2.95 -9.88
CA SER A 31 0.26 3.14 -11.34
C SER A 31 -0.66 2.16 -12.05
N PHE A 32 -0.60 0.88 -11.66
CA PHE A 32 -1.47 -0.20 -12.17
C PHE A 32 -2.96 0.10 -11.97
N LEU A 33 -3.34 0.60 -10.80
CA LEU A 33 -4.72 0.94 -10.46
C LEU A 33 -5.17 2.26 -11.10
N LYS A 34 -4.28 3.24 -11.25
CA LYS A 34 -4.57 4.48 -11.99
C LYS A 34 -4.87 4.18 -13.45
N GLY A 35 -4.09 3.30 -14.10
CA GLY A 35 -4.34 2.86 -15.47
C GLY A 35 -5.72 2.21 -15.67
N ARG A 36 -6.31 1.65 -14.61
CA ARG A 36 -7.63 1.02 -14.60
C ARG A 36 -8.74 1.89 -13.99
N LYS A 37 -8.44 3.14 -13.64
CA LYS A 37 -9.39 4.07 -12.97
C LYS A 37 -9.94 3.57 -11.62
N LEU A 38 -9.17 2.72 -10.94
CA LEU A 38 -9.56 2.10 -9.66
C LEU A 38 -8.91 2.77 -8.43
N TRP A 39 -7.87 3.59 -8.64
CA TRP A 39 -7.11 4.22 -7.57
C TRP A 39 -7.96 5.05 -6.59
N ARG A 40 -9.02 5.71 -7.08
CA ARG A 40 -9.90 6.53 -6.25
C ARG A 40 -10.72 5.73 -5.23
N ILE A 41 -10.90 4.43 -5.44
CA ILE A 41 -11.54 3.55 -4.43
C ILE A 41 -10.55 3.31 -3.28
N VAL A 42 -9.27 3.13 -3.59
CA VAL A 42 -8.19 2.93 -2.60
C VAL A 42 -8.00 4.15 -1.70
N THR A 43 -8.00 5.36 -2.26
CA THR A 43 -7.88 6.59 -1.46
C THR A 43 -9.14 6.93 -0.67
N GLY A 44 -10.29 6.40 -1.06
CA GLY A 44 -11.60 6.77 -0.51
C GLY A 44 -12.28 7.94 -1.22
N ASP A 45 -11.67 8.51 -2.27
CA ASP A 45 -12.29 9.57 -3.08
C ASP A 45 -13.57 9.09 -3.80
N LYS A 46 -13.68 7.78 -4.04
CA LYS A 46 -14.88 7.11 -4.54
C LYS A 46 -15.39 6.12 -3.48
N PRO A 47 -16.10 6.59 -2.44
CA PRO A 47 -16.61 5.73 -1.38
C PRO A 47 -17.74 4.82 -1.88
N ALA A 48 -18.16 3.88 -1.03
CA ALA A 48 -19.31 3.04 -1.29
C ALA A 48 -20.55 3.90 -1.63
N PRO A 49 -21.35 3.48 -2.62
CA PRO A 49 -22.53 4.25 -3.01
C PRO A 49 -23.56 4.27 -1.88
N VAL A 50 -24.15 5.44 -1.66
CA VAL A 50 -25.33 5.61 -0.81
C VAL A 50 -26.57 5.73 -1.70
N LYS A 51 -27.70 5.16 -1.25
CA LYS A 51 -28.96 5.21 -1.98
C LYS A 51 -29.47 6.64 -2.05
N ARG A 52 -29.83 7.10 -3.25
CA ARG A 52 -30.39 8.45 -3.46
C ARG A 52 -31.91 8.43 -3.25
N GLN A 53 -32.49 9.59 -2.94
CA GLN A 53 -33.93 9.70 -2.67
C GLN A 53 -34.80 9.36 -3.90
N ASP A 54 -34.31 9.69 -5.09
CA ASP A 54 -34.97 9.52 -6.38
C ASP A 54 -34.55 8.23 -7.12
N GLU A 55 -33.73 7.39 -6.48
CA GLU A 55 -33.16 6.20 -7.09
C GLU A 55 -33.98 4.94 -6.77
N THR A 56 -34.21 4.11 -7.80
CA THR A 56 -34.85 2.80 -7.64
C THR A 56 -33.93 1.83 -6.90
N ASP A 57 -34.52 0.87 -6.17
CA ASP A 57 -33.75 -0.20 -5.51
C ASP A 57 -32.82 -0.94 -6.48
N TYR A 58 -33.28 -1.17 -7.70
CA TYR A 58 -32.51 -1.82 -8.75
C TYR A 58 -31.28 -1.00 -9.17
N SER A 59 -31.43 0.31 -9.43
CA SER A 59 -30.30 1.19 -9.77
C SER A 59 -29.29 1.27 -8.63
N PHE A 60 -29.77 1.33 -7.39
CA PHE A 60 -28.90 1.36 -6.23
C PHE A 60 -28.09 0.06 -6.10
N ALA A 61 -28.76 -1.09 -6.23
CA ALA A 61 -28.14 -2.41 -6.16
C ALA A 61 -27.05 -2.59 -7.23
N ASP A 62 -27.32 -2.20 -8.49
CA ASP A 62 -26.35 -2.28 -9.59
C ASP A 62 -25.09 -1.42 -9.32
N ARG A 63 -25.26 -0.18 -8.84
CA ARG A 63 -24.12 0.66 -8.46
C ARG A 63 -23.32 0.08 -7.30
N LEU A 64 -24.01 -0.50 -6.32
CA LEU A 64 -23.39 -1.12 -5.15
C LEU A 64 -22.59 -2.36 -5.57
N GLU A 65 -23.16 -3.24 -6.37
CA GLU A 65 -22.50 -4.44 -6.89
C GLU A 65 -21.27 -4.09 -7.74
N TYR A 66 -21.37 -3.07 -8.60
CA TYR A 66 -20.23 -2.59 -9.37
C TYR A 66 -19.09 -2.08 -8.47
N TRP A 67 -19.44 -1.28 -7.45
CA TRP A 67 -18.45 -0.74 -6.53
C TRP A 67 -17.81 -1.85 -5.69
N ASP A 68 -18.62 -2.77 -5.18
CA ASP A 68 -18.20 -3.87 -4.32
C ASP A 68 -17.29 -4.85 -5.07
N SER A 69 -17.66 -5.20 -6.31
CA SER A 69 -16.82 -5.99 -7.22
C SER A 69 -15.48 -5.32 -7.47
N ALA A 70 -15.46 -4.00 -7.65
CA ALA A 70 -14.24 -3.25 -7.85
C ALA A 70 -13.36 -3.23 -6.59
N ASN A 71 -13.96 -3.06 -5.41
CA ASN A 71 -13.28 -3.11 -4.12
C ASN A 71 -12.62 -4.49 -3.88
N HIS A 72 -13.39 -5.57 -3.99
CA HIS A 72 -12.91 -6.94 -3.79
C HIS A 72 -11.85 -7.36 -4.83
N ARG A 73 -11.97 -6.90 -6.07
CA ARG A 73 -10.94 -7.16 -7.09
C ARG A 73 -9.59 -6.53 -6.71
N ILE A 74 -9.59 -5.35 -6.11
CA ILE A 74 -8.34 -4.72 -5.66
C ILE A 74 -7.78 -5.46 -4.44
N LEU A 75 -8.62 -5.85 -3.47
CA LEU A 75 -8.20 -6.70 -2.35
C LEU A 75 -7.56 -8.00 -2.84
N THR A 76 -8.13 -8.62 -3.87
CA THR A 76 -7.55 -9.83 -4.49
C THR A 76 -6.16 -9.56 -5.07
N TRP A 77 -5.95 -8.44 -5.77
CA TRP A 77 -4.61 -8.08 -6.27
C TRP A 77 -3.63 -7.77 -5.15
N PHE A 78 -4.08 -7.15 -4.07
CA PHE A 78 -3.27 -6.93 -2.87
C PHE A 78 -2.82 -8.29 -2.31
N THR A 79 -3.75 -9.18 -1.99
CA THR A 79 -3.47 -10.53 -1.47
C THR A 79 -2.56 -11.34 -2.39
N ASN A 80 -2.75 -11.25 -3.71
CA ASN A 80 -1.92 -11.99 -4.69
C ASN A 80 -0.51 -11.42 -4.86
N THR A 81 -0.26 -10.19 -4.41
CA THR A 81 1.05 -9.54 -4.50
C THR A 81 1.74 -9.42 -3.16
N TYR A 82 1.31 -10.17 -2.15
CA TYR A 82 1.94 -10.23 -0.84
C TYR A 82 2.61 -11.58 -0.60
N VAL A 83 3.76 -11.57 0.06
CA VAL A 83 4.28 -12.79 0.68
C VAL A 83 3.34 -13.26 1.81
N PRO A 84 3.25 -14.57 2.11
CA PRO A 84 2.36 -15.12 3.13
C PRO A 84 2.45 -14.45 4.51
N SER A 85 3.64 -14.01 4.93
CA SER A 85 3.87 -13.32 6.21
C SER A 85 3.22 -11.94 6.28
N VAL A 86 3.12 -11.24 5.15
CA VAL A 86 2.38 -9.97 5.04
C VAL A 86 0.88 -10.24 4.92
N ASN A 87 0.50 -11.31 4.20
CA ASN A 87 -0.88 -11.72 3.92
C ASN A 87 -1.70 -12.10 5.16
N MET A 88 -1.06 -12.56 6.25
CA MET A 88 -1.73 -13.03 7.48
C MET A 88 -2.72 -12.03 8.09
N HIS A 89 -2.62 -10.74 7.76
CA HIS A 89 -3.47 -9.67 8.28
C HIS A 89 -4.51 -9.15 7.27
N PHE A 90 -4.38 -9.45 5.97
CA PHE A 90 -5.19 -8.83 4.91
C PHE A 90 -6.57 -9.44 4.71
N ASN A 91 -6.75 -10.73 5.07
CA ASN A 91 -8.06 -11.39 5.01
C ASN A 91 -9.11 -10.79 5.96
N ARG A 92 -8.76 -9.75 6.73
CA ARG A 92 -9.63 -9.10 7.72
C ARG A 92 -10.26 -7.80 7.23
N PHE A 93 -9.83 -7.28 6.08
CA PHE A 93 -10.33 -6.00 5.58
C PHE A 93 -11.42 -6.23 4.53
N ASP A 94 -12.60 -5.67 4.79
CA ASP A 94 -13.68 -5.62 3.82
C ASP A 94 -13.51 -4.45 2.84
N LEU A 95 -12.74 -3.42 3.25
CA LEU A 95 -12.49 -2.23 2.44
C LEU A 95 -11.01 -2.17 2.02
N VAL A 96 -10.78 -2.01 0.71
CA VAL A 96 -9.43 -1.79 0.18
C VAL A 96 -8.76 -0.54 0.77
N LYS A 97 -9.55 0.47 1.15
CA LYS A 97 -9.05 1.68 1.81
C LYS A 97 -8.42 1.34 3.16
N GLU A 98 -9.06 0.52 3.97
CA GLU A 98 -8.54 0.13 5.29
C GLU A 98 -7.25 -0.68 5.13
N ALA A 99 -7.23 -1.60 4.17
CA ALA A 99 -6.04 -2.37 3.82
C ALA A 99 -4.89 -1.44 3.39
N TRP A 100 -5.16 -0.43 2.57
CA TRP A 100 -4.15 0.53 2.11
C TRP A 100 -3.65 1.46 3.22
N ASP A 101 -4.56 1.96 4.06
CA ASP A 101 -4.22 2.84 5.18
C ASP A 101 -3.38 2.07 6.22
N PHE A 102 -3.70 0.79 6.46
CA PHE A 102 -2.89 -0.11 7.29
C PHE A 102 -1.47 -0.29 6.74
N LEU A 103 -1.32 -0.58 5.44
CA LEU A 103 0.01 -0.67 4.80
C LEU A 103 0.79 0.63 4.98
N THR A 104 0.16 1.75 4.65
CA THR A 104 0.79 3.07 4.70
C THR A 104 1.27 3.37 6.12
N SER A 105 0.45 3.10 7.13
CA SER A 105 0.81 3.28 8.53
C SER A 105 1.97 2.36 8.95
N ARG A 106 1.89 1.06 8.64
CA ARG A 106 2.91 0.06 8.99
C ARG A 106 4.29 0.43 8.46
N TYR A 107 4.38 0.77 7.18
CA TYR A 107 5.68 1.05 6.56
C TYR A 107 6.19 2.46 6.83
N THR A 108 5.30 3.45 7.07
CA THR A 108 5.73 4.77 7.55
C THR A 108 6.33 4.66 8.95
N PHE A 109 5.70 3.88 9.85
CA PHE A 109 6.23 3.66 11.18
C PHE A 109 7.54 2.86 11.17
N ALA A 110 7.63 1.82 10.33
CA ALA A 110 8.84 1.02 10.20
C ALA A 110 10.04 1.85 9.68
N ASP A 111 9.80 2.73 8.70
CA ASP A 111 10.84 3.64 8.17
C ASP A 111 11.35 4.59 9.27
N LEU A 112 10.44 5.19 10.04
CA LEU A 112 10.81 6.05 11.16
C LEU A 112 11.60 5.29 12.25
N ALA A 113 11.14 4.10 12.63
CA ALA A 113 11.83 3.28 13.64
C ALA A 113 13.26 2.93 13.20
N HIS A 114 13.45 2.59 11.93
CA HIS A 114 14.78 2.31 11.37
C HIS A 114 15.66 3.58 11.39
N GLN A 115 15.12 4.74 11.01
CA GLN A 115 15.86 6.01 11.10
C GLN A 115 16.29 6.32 12.54
N TYR A 116 15.42 6.13 13.53
CA TYR A 116 15.76 6.32 14.93
C TYR A 116 16.83 5.34 15.43
N GLN A 117 16.78 4.07 15.01
CA GLN A 117 17.80 3.08 15.34
C GLN A 117 19.17 3.46 14.76
N LEU A 118 19.21 3.92 13.50
CA LEU A 118 20.47 4.37 12.89
C LEU A 118 21.05 5.59 13.61
N LEU A 119 20.20 6.57 13.97
CA LEU A 119 20.62 7.75 14.72
C LEU A 119 21.13 7.39 16.13
N SER A 120 20.47 6.47 16.83
CA SER A 120 20.90 6.05 18.17
C SER A 120 22.21 5.27 18.11
N THR A 121 22.38 4.35 17.14
CA THR A 121 23.65 3.65 16.92
C THR A 121 24.77 4.62 16.57
N PHE A 122 24.53 5.59 15.68
CA PHE A 122 25.52 6.59 15.31
C PHE A 122 25.95 7.45 16.51
N ASN A 123 24.98 7.95 17.30
CA ASN A 123 25.26 8.72 18.50
C ASN A 123 26.01 7.90 19.56
N HIS A 124 25.65 6.62 19.71
CA HIS A 124 26.32 5.71 20.64
C HIS A 124 27.78 5.47 20.23
N LEU A 125 28.04 5.19 18.94
CA LEU A 125 29.41 5.06 18.40
C LEU A 125 30.22 6.34 18.57
N HIS A 126 29.61 7.52 18.39
CA HIS A 126 30.25 8.80 18.67
C HIS A 126 30.56 9.00 20.16
N GLN A 127 29.66 8.59 21.06
CA GLN A 127 29.88 8.64 22.50
C GLN A 127 31.00 7.69 22.96
N GLU A 128 31.06 6.48 22.41
CA GLU A 128 32.13 5.51 22.71
C GLU A 128 33.48 5.94 22.15
N SER A 129 33.51 6.59 20.98
CA SER A 129 34.73 7.19 20.42
C SER A 129 35.27 8.39 21.21
N GLY A 130 34.49 8.90 22.17
CA GLY A 130 34.88 9.95 23.10
C GLY A 130 35.53 9.44 24.40
N GLN A 131 35.67 8.13 24.60
CA GLN A 131 36.37 7.57 25.76
C GLN A 131 37.81 7.13 25.43
N SER A 132 38.72 7.87 26.06
CA SER A 132 40.17 7.68 26.25
C SER A 132 41.11 8.13 25.12
N ILE A 133 41.57 9.38 25.24
CA ILE A 133 43.00 9.68 25.12
C ILE A 133 43.42 10.31 26.46
N ASP A 134 43.58 9.47 27.48
CA ASP A 134 44.41 9.76 28.65
C ASP A 134 45.08 8.44 29.09
N GLU A 135 45.81 7.84 28.15
CA GLU A 135 47.02 7.10 28.47
C GLU A 135 48.17 7.94 27.94
N PHE A 136 48.88 8.66 28.81
CA PHE A 136 50.34 8.82 28.87
C PHE A 136 50.76 9.69 30.06
#